data_AF-A0A955HLY3-F1
#
_entry.id   AF-A0A955HLY3-F1
#
_cell.length_a   1.000
_cell.length_b   1.000
_cell.length_c   1.000
_cell.angle_alpha   90.00
_cell.angle_beta   90.00
_cell.angle_gamma   90.00
#
_symmetry.space_group_name_H-M   'P 1'
#
loop_
_entity.id
_entity.type
_entity.pdbx_description
1 polymer ?
#
loop_
_entity_poly.entity_id
_entity_poly.type
_entity_poly.pdbx_seq_one_letter_code
_entity_poly.pdbx_strand_id
1 'polypeptide(L)'
;HFVFGNNDGETALAERRSNSAGNLTCHLLEMRLELNNKKIFMNHYSSISEQVAKSGEFDLCIGGHDHTYRVKNHDNSIFVNPGNTVTKDKWLPQKPDEESSFAIVDLDSMKVERIMLPEEFQA
;
A
#
# COMPACT_ATOMS: atom_id res chain seq x y z
N HIS A 1 -7.42 -5.46 5.60
CA HIS A 1 -6.02 -5.75 5.93
C HIS A 1 -5.25 -4.44 5.98
N PHE A 2 -4.42 -4.21 6.99
CA PHE A 2 -3.54 -3.03 7.04
C PHE A 2 -2.25 -3.34 7.81
N VAL A 3 -1.22 -2.52 7.55
CA VAL A 3 0.05 -2.45 8.29
C VAL A 3 0.20 -1.03 8.84
N PHE A 4 0.98 -0.87 9.90
CA PHE A 4 1.29 0.43 10.47
C PHE A 4 2.41 1.13 9.70
N GLY A 5 2.26 2.43 9.54
CA GLY A 5 3.30 3.33 9.12
C GLY A 5 4.06 3.95 10.30
N ASN A 6 5.11 4.71 9.98
CA ASN A 6 5.98 5.34 10.98
C ASN A 6 5.30 6.45 11.80
N ASN A 7 4.10 6.89 11.41
CA ASN A 7 3.33 7.94 12.10
C ASN A 7 2.18 7.39 12.93
N ASP A 8 1.91 6.08 12.90
CA ASP A 8 0.86 5.47 13.71
C ASP A 8 1.34 5.34 15.16
N GLY A 9 0.79 6.17 16.06
CA GLY A 9 1.16 6.18 17.48
C GLY A 9 0.47 5.06 18.27
N GLU A 10 -0.87 5.10 18.30
CA GLU A 10 -1.68 4.31 19.25
C GLU A 10 -2.00 2.91 18.72
N THR A 11 -0.94 2.21 18.29
CA THR A 11 -0.99 0.92 17.58
C THR A 11 -1.72 -0.16 18.37
N ALA A 12 -1.48 -0.27 19.68
CA ALA A 12 -2.15 -1.27 20.54
C ALA A 12 -3.68 -1.06 20.62
N LEU A 13 -4.14 0.18 20.65
CA LEU A 13 -5.58 0.47 20.64
C LEU A 13 -6.18 0.25 19.25
N ALA A 14 -5.47 0.66 18.20
CA ALA A 14 -5.89 0.46 16.81
C ALA A 14 -6.03 -1.03 16.48
N GLU A 15 -5.06 -1.86 16.89
CA GLU A 15 -5.11 -3.31 16.77
C GLU A 15 -6.34 -3.89 17.49
N ARG A 16 -6.54 -3.57 18.77
CA ARG A 16 -7.71 -4.05 19.54
C ARG A 16 -9.04 -3.67 18.89
N ARG A 17 -9.16 -2.44 18.40
CA ARG A 17 -10.36 -1.96 17.70
C ARG A 17 -10.57 -2.71 16.39
N SER A 18 -9.50 -2.92 15.61
CA SER A 18 -9.58 -3.66 14.36
C SER A 18 -10.05 -5.11 14.56
N ASN A 19 -9.51 -5.81 15.57
CA ASN A 19 -9.92 -7.16 15.92
C ASN A 19 -11.39 -7.21 16.38
N SER A 20 -11.87 -6.16 17.04
CA SER A 20 -13.27 -6.08 17.51
C SER A 20 -14.27 -5.79 16.37
N ALA A 21 -13.83 -5.18 15.27
CA ALA A 21 -14.70 -4.81 14.16
C ALA A 21 -15.13 -6.02 13.29
N GLY A 22 -14.38 -7.12 13.32
CA GLY A 22 -14.69 -8.36 12.60
C GLY A 22 -14.50 -8.31 11.07
N ASN A 23 -14.23 -7.13 10.51
CA ASN A 23 -13.97 -6.92 9.07
C ASN A 23 -12.62 -6.23 8.80
N LEU A 24 -11.78 -6.07 9.82
CA LEU A 24 -10.44 -5.52 9.74
C LEU A 24 -9.43 -6.54 10.27
N THR A 25 -8.25 -6.56 9.66
CA THR A 25 -7.14 -7.40 10.09
C THR A 25 -5.89 -6.54 10.14
N CYS A 26 -5.34 -6.38 11.34
CA CYS A 26 -4.06 -5.71 11.57
C CYS A 26 -2.92 -6.72 11.39
N HIS A 27 -1.94 -6.39 10.56
CA HIS A 27 -0.75 -7.20 10.32
C HIS A 27 0.50 -6.62 11.01
N LEU A 28 0.31 -5.64 11.90
CA LEU A 28 1.38 -4.90 12.56
C LEU A 28 2.35 -4.26 11.54
N LEU A 29 3.54 -4.83 11.35
CA LEU A 29 4.62 -4.23 10.54
C LEU A 29 4.64 -4.74 9.09
N GLU A 30 4.24 -5.99 8.86
CA GLU A 30 4.22 -6.58 7.52
C GLU A 30 3.07 -7.56 7.36
N MET A 31 2.44 -7.55 6.19
CA MET A 31 1.44 -8.53 5.82
C MET A 31 2.07 -9.59 4.92
N ARG A 32 1.76 -10.86 5.22
CA ARG A 32 1.92 -11.98 4.29
C ARG A 32 0.56 -12.65 4.14
N LEU A 33 0.03 -12.65 2.92
CA LEU A 33 -1.32 -13.12 2.64
C LEU A 33 -1.33 -13.95 1.37
N GLU A 34 -2.04 -15.08 1.38
CA GLU A 34 -2.41 -15.78 0.15
C GLU A 34 -3.87 -15.47 -0.17
N LEU A 35 -4.12 -14.94 -1.37
CA LEU A 35 -5.45 -14.57 -1.84
C LEU A 35 -5.53 -14.86 -3.34
N ASN A 36 -6.57 -15.57 -3.77
CA ASN A 36 -6.77 -15.94 -5.18
C ASN A 36 -5.54 -16.64 -5.80
N ASN A 37 -4.91 -17.57 -5.06
CA ASN A 37 -3.65 -18.24 -5.42
C ASN A 37 -2.47 -17.29 -5.70
N LYS A 38 -2.50 -16.07 -5.17
CA LYS A 38 -1.40 -15.09 -5.21
C LYS A 38 -0.85 -14.86 -3.82
N LYS A 39 0.48 -14.90 -3.69
CA LYS A 39 1.21 -14.51 -2.50
C LYS A 39 1.40 -13.00 -2.51
N ILE A 40 0.88 -12.34 -1.50
CA ILE A 40 0.89 -10.89 -1.35
C ILE A 40 1.72 -10.51 -0.13
N PHE A 41 2.69 -9.62 -0.32
CA PHE A 41 3.46 -8.97 0.73
C PHE A 41 3.07 -7.50 0.83
N MET A 42 3.02 -6.94 2.05
CA MET A 42 2.87 -5.51 2.25
C MET A 42 3.74 -5.04 3.41
N ASN A 43 4.44 -3.94 3.21
CA ASN A 43 5.17 -3.22 4.25
C ASN A 43 5.02 -1.72 3.99
N HIS A 44 5.01 -0.90 5.04
CA HIS A 44 4.94 0.55 4.87
C HIS A 44 6.12 1.10 4.07
N TYR A 45 7.33 0.57 4.25
CA TYR A 45 8.52 1.05 3.56
C TYR A 45 8.64 0.44 2.17
N SER A 46 8.54 1.29 1.14
CA SER A 46 8.69 0.90 -0.26
C SER A 46 9.99 0.16 -0.58
N SER A 47 11.11 0.54 0.04
CA SER A 47 12.42 -0.09 -0.15
C SER A 47 12.42 -1.56 0.29
N ILE A 48 11.72 -1.88 1.38
CA ILE A 48 11.58 -3.26 1.89
C ILE A 48 10.71 -4.06 0.91
N SER A 49 9.53 -3.54 0.56
CA SER A 49 8.62 -4.24 -0.35
C SER A 49 9.20 -4.45 -1.76
N GLU A 50 9.98 -3.51 -2.29
CA GLU A 50 10.66 -3.69 -3.59
C GLU A 50 11.77 -4.74 -3.50
N GLN A 51 12.50 -4.84 -2.37
CA GLN A 51 13.47 -5.91 -2.17
C GLN A 51 12.80 -7.29 -2.07
N VAL A 52 11.66 -7.39 -1.40
CA VAL A 52 10.86 -8.63 -1.35
C VAL A 52 10.33 -9.00 -2.74
N ALA A 53 9.90 -8.03 -3.55
CA ALA A 53 9.50 -8.30 -4.93
C ALA A 53 10.64 -8.91 -5.76
N LYS A 54 11.86 -8.40 -5.59
CA LYS A 54 13.06 -8.92 -6.28
C LYS A 54 13.45 -10.33 -5.84
N SER A 55 13.00 -10.83 -4.69
CA SER A 55 13.26 -12.22 -4.29
C SER A 55 12.44 -13.23 -5.10
N GLY A 56 11.33 -12.79 -5.70
CA GLY A 56 10.39 -13.66 -6.41
C GLY A 56 9.57 -14.59 -5.52
N GLU A 57 9.63 -14.42 -4.19
CA GLU A 57 8.86 -15.26 -3.23
C GLU A 57 7.36 -14.94 -3.26
N PHE A 58 7.00 -13.70 -3.64
CA PHE A 58 5.64 -13.17 -3.68
C PHE A 58 5.26 -12.71 -5.08
N ASP A 59 4.00 -12.89 -5.48
CA ASP A 59 3.47 -12.41 -6.75
C ASP A 59 3.23 -10.89 -6.76
N LEU A 60 2.85 -10.32 -5.60
CA LEU A 60 2.55 -8.91 -5.42
C LEU A 60 3.18 -8.37 -4.13
N CYS A 61 3.93 -7.28 -4.22
CA CYS A 61 4.52 -6.59 -3.08
C CYS A 61 4.06 -5.13 -3.04
N ILE A 62 3.42 -4.73 -1.94
CA ILE A 62 2.84 -3.41 -1.76
C ILE A 62 3.70 -2.59 -0.80
N GLY A 63 4.10 -1.40 -1.21
CA GLY A 63 4.91 -0.45 -0.44
C GLY A 63 4.23 0.89 -0.21
N GLY A 64 4.90 1.78 0.51
CA GLY A 64 4.44 3.14 0.78
C GLY A 64 5.59 4.05 1.26
N HIS A 65 5.33 4.81 2.33
CA HIS A 65 6.29 5.67 3.05
C HIS A 65 6.82 6.91 2.32
N ASP A 66 7.19 6.83 1.05
CA ASP A 66 7.75 7.96 0.29
C ASP A 66 6.73 8.72 -0.55
N HIS A 67 5.44 8.38 -0.40
CA HIS A 67 4.31 9.02 -1.05
C HIS A 67 4.32 8.94 -2.59
N THR A 68 5.32 8.29 -3.21
CA THR A 68 5.57 8.35 -4.65
C THR A 68 4.99 7.13 -5.35
N TYR A 69 4.02 7.35 -6.25
CA TYR A 69 3.44 6.28 -7.05
C TYR A 69 4.50 5.59 -7.93
N ARG A 70 4.59 4.26 -7.85
CA ARG A 70 5.48 3.44 -8.68
C ARG A 70 4.89 2.05 -8.90
N VAL A 71 5.04 1.54 -10.11
CA VAL A 71 4.82 0.12 -10.44
C VAL A 71 6.07 -0.41 -11.10
N LYS A 72 6.60 -1.53 -10.62
CA LYS A 72 7.79 -2.19 -11.18
C LYS A 72 7.54 -3.68 -11.30
N ASN A 73 7.83 -4.23 -12.47
CA ASN A 73 7.85 -5.68 -12.68
C ASN A 73 9.25 -6.22 -12.36
N HIS A 74 9.29 -7.33 -11.62
CA HIS A 74 10.50 -8.04 -11.21
C HIS A 74 10.30 -9.53 -11.51
N ASP A 75 10.72 -9.99 -12.69
CA ASP A 75 10.53 -11.36 -13.17
C ASP A 75 9.10 -11.89 -12.93
N ASN A 76 8.89 -12.64 -11.84
CA ASN A 76 7.62 -13.25 -11.46
C ASN A 76 6.81 -12.46 -10.41
N SER A 77 7.24 -11.24 -10.06
CA SER A 77 6.66 -10.41 -9.01
C SER A 77 6.36 -8.99 -9.50
N ILE A 78 5.35 -8.35 -8.94
CA ILE A 78 5.05 -6.94 -9.17
C ILE A 78 5.20 -6.17 -7.87
N PHE A 79 6.00 -5.11 -7.88
CA PHE A 79 6.03 -4.11 -6.82
C PHE A 79 5.08 -2.96 -7.15
N VAL A 80 4.24 -2.58 -6.19
CA VAL A 80 3.32 -1.43 -6.28
C VAL A 80 3.50 -0.53 -5.07
N ASN A 81 3.79 0.75 -5.31
CA ASN A 81 3.56 1.85 -4.38
C ASN A 81 2.38 2.67 -4.91
N PRO A 82 1.23 2.74 -4.22
CA PRO A 82 0.06 3.47 -4.70
C PRO A 82 0.25 5.00 -4.65
N GLY A 83 1.32 5.48 -4.02
CA GLY A 83 1.54 6.89 -3.76
C GLY A 83 0.92 7.29 -2.43
N ASN A 84 0.16 8.38 -2.41
CA ASN A 84 -0.51 8.87 -1.23
C ASN A 84 -1.96 9.25 -1.55
N THR A 85 -2.82 9.25 -0.55
CA THR A 85 -4.23 9.71 -0.66
C THR A 85 -4.44 11.04 0.04
N VAL A 86 -3.35 11.76 0.35
CA VAL A 86 -3.39 12.98 1.13
C VAL A 86 -3.70 14.13 0.19
N THR A 87 -4.85 14.76 0.36
CA THR A 87 -5.29 15.86 -0.49
C THR A 87 -4.89 17.24 0.01
N LYS A 88 -4.51 17.37 1.28
CA LYS A 88 -4.06 18.63 1.89
C LYS A 88 -2.96 18.40 2.89
N ASP A 89 -1.73 18.67 2.48
CA ASP A 89 -0.63 18.71 3.43
C ASP A 89 0.45 19.68 2.96
N LYS A 90 0.77 20.65 3.81
CA LYS A 90 1.82 21.66 3.55
C LYS A 90 3.23 21.09 3.72
N TRP A 91 3.34 19.92 4.35
CA TRP A 91 4.59 19.25 4.67
C TRP A 91 4.97 18.19 3.64
N LEU A 92 4.09 17.89 2.67
CA LEU A 92 4.44 17.01 1.57
C LEU A 92 5.14 17.79 0.46
N PRO A 93 6.29 17.30 -0.04
CA PRO A 93 6.98 17.92 -1.16
C PRO A 93 6.25 17.72 -2.50
N GLN A 94 5.35 16.74 -2.55
CA GLN A 94 4.52 16.41 -3.71
C GLN A 94 3.31 17.33 -3.76
N LYS A 95 2.78 17.57 -4.96
CA LYS A 95 1.55 18.33 -5.12
C LYS A 95 0.36 17.43 -4.81
N PRO A 96 -0.30 17.59 -3.66
CA PRO A 96 -1.39 16.69 -3.23
C PRO A 96 -2.49 16.56 -4.30
N ASP A 97 -2.86 17.68 -4.91
CA ASP A 97 -3.92 17.78 -5.91
C ASP A 97 -3.57 17.10 -7.26
N GLU A 98 -2.29 16.92 -7.56
CA GLU A 98 -1.81 16.33 -8.82
C GLU A 98 -1.31 14.88 -8.64
N GLU A 99 -1.00 14.46 -7.42
CA GLU A 99 -0.33 13.19 -7.13
C GLU A 99 -1.14 12.23 -6.26
N SER A 100 -2.23 12.71 -5.64
CA SER A 100 -3.12 11.90 -4.82
C SER A 100 -3.76 10.76 -5.61
N SER A 101 -3.48 9.52 -5.23
CA SER A 101 -3.99 8.35 -5.91
C SER A 101 -4.10 7.13 -5.00
N PHE A 102 -4.86 6.15 -5.48
CA PHE A 102 -4.76 4.76 -5.04
C PHE A 102 -4.55 3.86 -6.26
N ALA A 103 -4.28 2.58 -6.02
CA ALA A 103 -4.11 1.58 -7.08
C ALA A 103 -5.13 0.45 -6.92
N ILE A 104 -5.65 -0.02 -8.05
CA ILE A 104 -6.45 -1.24 -8.16
C ILE A 104 -5.58 -2.28 -8.85
N VAL A 105 -5.49 -3.47 -8.26
CA VAL A 105 -4.77 -4.61 -8.84
C VAL A 105 -5.76 -5.73 -9.10
N ASP A 106 -5.87 -6.14 -10.36
CA ASP A 106 -6.62 -7.33 -10.75
C ASP A 106 -5.72 -8.56 -10.50
N LEU A 107 -6.14 -9.47 -9.61
CA LEU A 107 -5.30 -10.59 -9.17
C LEU A 107 -5.20 -11.73 -10.19
N ASP A 108 -6.09 -11.80 -11.17
CA ASP A 108 -6.06 -12.83 -12.22
C ASP A 108 -5.07 -12.45 -13.32
N SER A 109 -5.18 -11.22 -13.81
CA SER A 109 -4.34 -10.66 -14.87
C SER A 109 -3.07 -9.98 -14.36
N MET A 110 -2.99 -9.69 -13.06
CA MET A 110 -1.94 -8.90 -12.41
C MET A 110 -1.80 -7.48 -12.97
N LYS A 111 -2.84 -6.97 -13.65
CA LYS A 111 -2.86 -5.61 -14.16
C LYS A 111 -3.05 -4.60 -13.03
N VAL A 112 -2.25 -3.54 -13.04
CA VAL A 112 -2.34 -2.43 -12.07
C VAL A 112 -2.92 -1.20 -12.75
N GLU A 113 -3.92 -0.59 -12.14
CA GLU A 113 -4.51 0.68 -12.54
C GLU A 113 -4.34 1.73 -11.43
N ARG A 114 -3.78 2.88 -11.78
CA ARG A 114 -3.70 4.04 -10.88
C ARG A 114 -4.97 4.86 -11.03
N ILE A 115 -5.65 5.12 -9.91
CA ILE A 115 -6.83 5.98 -9.87
C ILE A 115 -6.47 7.26 -9.12
N MET A 116 -6.59 8.40 -9.79
CA MET A 116 -6.41 9.71 -9.17
C MET A 116 -7.63 10.03 -8.28
N LEU A 117 -7.39 10.67 -7.13
CA LEU A 117 -8.50 11.15 -6.30
C LEU A 117 -9.24 12.28 -7.04
N PRO A 118 -10.59 12.28 -7.06
CA PRO A 118 -11.36 13.35 -7.69
C PRO A 118 -11.08 14.73 -7.08
N GLU A 119 -11.09 15.79 -7.91
CA GLU A 119 -10.83 17.18 -7.50
C GLU A 119 -11.75 17.65 -6.35
N GLU A 120 -12.98 17.14 -6.27
CA GLU A 120 -13.93 17.45 -5.19
C GLU A 120 -13.47 16.99 -3.80
N PHE A 121 -12.60 15.99 -3.71
CA PHE A 121 -11.96 15.57 -2.45
C PHE A 121 -10.63 16.28 -2.18
N GLN A 122 -10.17 17.10 -3.15
CA GLN A 122 -8.92 17.87 -3.09
C GLN A 122 -9.09 19.25 -2.45
N ALA A 123 -10.35 19.67 -2.21
CA ALA A 123 -10.74 21.00 -1.76
C ALA A 123 -10.36 21.34 -0.33
#